data_AF-A0A8S4FXF1-F1
#
_entry.id   AF-A0A8S4FXF1-F1
#
_cell.length_a   1.000
_cell.length_b   1.000
_cell.length_c   1.000
_cell.angle_alpha   90.00
_cell.angle_beta   90.00
_cell.angle_gamma   90.00
#
_symmetry.space_group_name_H-M   'P 1'
#
loop_
_entity.id
_entity.type
_entity.pdbx_description
1 polymer ?
#
loop_
_entity_poly.entity_id
_entity_poly.type
_entity_poly.pdbx_seq_one_letter_code
_entity_poly.pdbx_strand_id
1 'polypeptide(L)'
;MGDLIEIPTYSQRNCLFYKVTSNTLVIEIKGSNNAAIGLATRPSNNCEIEIYIGNEFCWIKVEKQPRKKLNRSLLARHSFRKFLITWFTDRIQLSNANGESLINFPTVIPDIKYFTCFSFKLRNLIQWRFEIPPPRPIMEHKPITTGSMEWIPWNNQLPDGALIGGYEGENLYIIRSRHRGSTTPGKFVPSTGVGYVPWGGQSVNKYEFEGSVLSPVLYSIYTADLPCKDDDVVMATYADDTACLSSNKDPILASQKRETDEIDVWLQKWRIKSSATKSVHVTFTLRKGDCPPVNLGREQLPHKKCVKYLGLRLDRRLTWAEHIKAKKTEANLQYQKLNWLIGRQSPLSLNNKLLVYKCTIKPIWTYGIQLWGSASNSNLKILQRFQNKVLRDISGATWYTRNAEIHEYLGMPTVKEEICSYSSKYQDRLQGHTNKLARDLLMSDPEDTRRLKRWHILSLSDRI
;
A
#
# COMPACT_ATOMS: atom_id res chain seq x y z
N MET A 1 -0.28 -15.69 -14.78
CA MET A 1 -1.46 -15.24 -15.55
C MET A 1 -2.64 -16.00 -15.00
N GLY A 2 -3.81 -15.38 -14.87
CA GLY A 2 -4.99 -16.09 -14.36
C GLY A 2 -5.43 -17.16 -15.35
N ASP A 3 -5.87 -18.32 -14.88
CA ASP A 3 -6.38 -19.37 -15.76
C ASP A 3 -7.62 -18.85 -16.50
N LEU A 4 -7.67 -19.09 -17.81
CA LEU A 4 -8.87 -18.84 -18.61
C LEU A 4 -9.90 -19.90 -18.24
N ILE A 5 -10.98 -19.47 -17.58
CA ILE A 5 -12.03 -20.37 -17.13
C ILE A 5 -13.13 -20.37 -18.18
N GLU A 6 -13.36 -21.54 -18.77
CA GLU A 6 -14.49 -21.79 -19.67
C GLU A 6 -15.60 -22.54 -18.93
N ILE A 7 -16.77 -21.92 -18.78
CA ILE A 7 -17.90 -22.54 -18.08
C ILE A 7 -19.13 -22.61 -18.99
N PRO A 8 -19.72 -23.80 -19.16
CA PRO A 8 -21.08 -23.95 -19.64
C PRO A 8 -22.08 -23.75 -18.49
N THR A 9 -23.00 -22.79 -18.60
CA THR A 9 -24.11 -22.65 -17.63
C THR A 9 -25.44 -23.08 -18.25
N TYR A 10 -26.13 -24.00 -17.58
CA TYR A 10 -27.53 -24.35 -17.86
C TYR A 10 -28.50 -23.44 -17.10
N SER A 11 -29.80 -23.56 -17.38
CA SER A 11 -30.87 -22.65 -16.97
C SER A 11 -31.29 -22.73 -15.49
N GLN A 12 -30.36 -23.01 -14.58
CA GLN A 12 -30.59 -23.05 -13.13
C GLN A 12 -29.72 -22.02 -12.41
N ARG A 13 -30.27 -21.38 -11.36
CA ARG A 13 -29.56 -20.41 -10.49
C ARG A 13 -28.54 -21.10 -9.56
N ASN A 14 -27.67 -21.96 -10.10
CA ASN A 14 -26.49 -22.39 -9.36
C ASN A 14 -25.44 -21.28 -9.50
N CYS A 15 -25.56 -20.25 -8.65
CA CYS A 15 -24.71 -19.07 -8.69
C CYS A 15 -23.33 -19.39 -8.10
N LEU A 16 -22.42 -19.90 -8.93
CA LEU A 16 -21.00 -19.94 -8.58
C LEU A 16 -20.46 -18.51 -8.59
N PHE A 17 -20.02 -18.04 -7.42
CA PHE A 17 -19.48 -16.70 -7.25
C PHE A 17 -17.96 -16.69 -7.39
N TYR A 18 -17.47 -15.86 -8.29
CA TYR A 18 -16.06 -15.66 -8.56
C TYR A 18 -15.61 -14.32 -8.00
N LYS A 19 -14.46 -14.30 -7.33
CA LYS A 19 -13.93 -13.08 -6.71
C LYS A 19 -13.31 -12.17 -7.75
N VAL A 20 -13.61 -10.88 -7.67
CA VAL A 20 -13.06 -9.84 -8.54
C VAL A 20 -11.98 -9.06 -7.77
N THR A 21 -10.87 -8.69 -8.44
CA THR A 21 -9.81 -7.84 -7.85
C THR A 21 -9.67 -6.46 -8.50
N SER A 22 -10.42 -6.19 -9.57
CA SER A 22 -10.42 -4.95 -10.34
C SER A 22 -11.84 -4.46 -10.59
N ASN A 23 -12.02 -3.16 -10.83
CA ASN A 23 -13.32 -2.58 -11.18
C ASN A 23 -13.73 -2.81 -12.65
N THR A 24 -13.11 -3.80 -13.28
CA THR A 24 -13.24 -4.15 -14.68
C THR A 24 -13.31 -5.66 -14.77
N LEU A 25 -14.35 -6.14 -15.46
CA LEU A 25 -14.56 -7.55 -15.78
C LEU A 25 -14.56 -7.70 -17.30
N VAL A 26 -13.67 -8.56 -17.79
CA VAL A 26 -13.61 -8.96 -19.19
C VAL A 26 -14.29 -10.32 -19.30
N ILE A 27 -15.30 -10.41 -20.15
CA ILE A 27 -16.04 -11.66 -20.33
C ILE A 27 -16.35 -11.90 -21.80
N GLU A 28 -16.22 -13.15 -22.24
CA GLU A 28 -16.63 -13.59 -23.56
C GLU A 28 -17.83 -14.51 -23.46
N ILE A 29 -18.84 -14.27 -24.31
CA ILE A 29 -20.12 -14.95 -24.25
C ILE A 29 -20.40 -15.55 -25.63
N LYS A 30 -20.78 -16.83 -25.66
CA LYS A 30 -21.27 -17.53 -26.86
C LYS A 30 -22.60 -18.20 -26.55
N GLY A 31 -23.62 -17.90 -27.35
CA GLY A 31 -24.97 -18.45 -27.16
C GLY A 31 -26.03 -17.68 -27.95
N SER A 32 -27.18 -18.32 -28.19
CA SER A 32 -28.28 -17.74 -28.95
C SER A 32 -29.31 -16.98 -28.10
N ASN A 33 -29.20 -17.02 -26.77
CA ASN A 33 -30.22 -16.54 -25.82
C ASN A 33 -29.65 -15.56 -24.79
N ASN A 34 -30.54 -15.01 -23.95
CA ASN A 34 -30.22 -13.99 -22.95
C ASN A 34 -29.27 -14.48 -21.87
N ALA A 35 -28.07 -13.90 -21.86
CA ALA A 35 -27.04 -14.07 -20.86
C ALA A 35 -27.22 -13.07 -19.73
N ALA A 36 -26.97 -13.47 -18.48
CA ALA A 36 -27.06 -12.59 -17.33
C ALA A 36 -25.81 -12.70 -16.44
N ILE A 37 -25.31 -11.56 -16.00
CA ILE A 37 -24.16 -11.44 -15.11
C ILE A 37 -24.65 -10.72 -13.85
N GLY A 38 -24.50 -11.38 -12.71
CA GLY A 38 -24.75 -10.78 -11.41
C GLY A 38 -23.44 -10.27 -10.82
N LEU A 39 -23.41 -9.01 -10.38
CA LEU A 39 -22.33 -8.45 -9.58
C LEU A 39 -22.82 -8.33 -8.15
N ALA A 40 -22.01 -8.79 -7.19
CA ALA A 40 -22.38 -8.81 -5.79
C ALA A 40 -21.27 -8.40 -4.82
N THR A 41 -21.66 -7.82 -3.69
CA THR A 41 -20.71 -7.53 -2.59
C THR A 41 -20.39 -8.78 -1.77
N ARG A 42 -21.34 -9.71 -1.68
CA ARG A 42 -21.23 -11.00 -1.01
C ARG A 42 -21.90 -12.09 -1.85
N PRO A 43 -21.47 -13.36 -1.77
CA PRO A 43 -22.15 -14.46 -2.44
C PRO A 43 -23.59 -14.60 -1.91
N SER A 44 -24.60 -14.24 -2.71
CA SER A 44 -26.02 -14.35 -2.35
C SER A 44 -26.90 -14.56 -3.56
N ASN A 45 -28.05 -15.22 -3.39
CA ASN A 45 -28.98 -15.50 -4.50
C ASN A 45 -29.56 -14.24 -5.18
N ASN A 46 -29.51 -13.10 -4.50
CA ASN A 46 -29.87 -11.80 -5.04
C ASN A 46 -28.59 -11.00 -5.25
N CYS A 47 -28.30 -10.64 -6.50
CA CYS A 47 -27.19 -9.74 -6.86
C CYS A 47 -27.68 -8.29 -6.87
N GLU A 48 -26.85 -7.39 -6.35
CA GLU A 48 -27.12 -5.95 -6.27
C GLU A 48 -27.22 -5.31 -7.66
N ILE A 49 -26.45 -5.84 -8.62
CA ILE A 49 -26.51 -5.45 -10.03
C ILE A 49 -26.63 -6.69 -10.90
N GLU A 50 -27.62 -6.70 -11.78
CA GLU A 50 -27.82 -7.74 -12.79
C GLU A 50 -27.73 -7.11 -14.19
N ILE A 51 -26.74 -7.53 -14.96
CA ILE A 51 -26.51 -7.10 -16.34
C ILE A 51 -27.04 -8.19 -17.26
N TYR A 52 -28.03 -7.86 -18.05
CA TYR A 52 -28.64 -8.76 -19.03
C TYR A 52 -28.18 -8.39 -20.43
N ILE A 53 -27.60 -9.36 -21.12
CA ILE A 53 -27.12 -9.25 -22.49
C ILE A 53 -27.93 -10.23 -23.32
N GLY A 54 -28.91 -9.71 -24.06
CA GLY A 54 -29.87 -10.51 -24.82
C GLY A 54 -29.75 -10.38 -26.33
N ASN A 55 -30.51 -11.24 -27.03
CA ASN A 55 -30.61 -11.20 -28.49
C ASN A 55 -31.53 -10.08 -28.99
N GLU A 56 -32.51 -9.66 -28.17
CA GLU A 56 -33.44 -8.57 -28.52
C GLU A 56 -33.26 -7.33 -27.65
N PHE A 57 -32.89 -7.54 -26.37
CA PHE A 57 -32.80 -6.49 -25.38
C PHE A 57 -31.60 -6.71 -24.47
N CYS A 58 -30.84 -5.65 -24.24
CA CYS A 58 -29.84 -5.60 -23.18
C CYS A 58 -30.28 -4.59 -22.14
N TRP A 59 -30.19 -4.93 -20.85
CA TRP A 59 -30.49 -3.97 -19.79
C TRP A 59 -29.67 -4.21 -18.54
N ILE A 60 -29.45 -3.14 -17.79
CA ILE A 60 -28.85 -3.20 -16.46
C ILE A 60 -29.98 -2.97 -15.46
N LYS A 61 -30.09 -3.87 -14.48
CA LYS A 61 -31.00 -3.75 -13.35
C LYS A 61 -30.15 -3.57 -12.11
N VAL A 62 -30.39 -2.47 -11.41
CA VAL A 62 -29.85 -2.20 -10.08
C VAL A 62 -31.02 -2.26 -9.11
N GLU A 63 -30.80 -2.85 -7.94
CA GLU A 63 -31.86 -3.02 -6.95
C GLU A 63 -32.65 -1.71 -6.72
N LYS A 64 -33.98 -1.79 -6.80
CA LYS A 64 -34.94 -0.67 -6.63
C LYS A 64 -34.85 0.48 -7.65
N GLN A 65 -34.11 0.36 -8.76
CA GLN A 65 -34.05 1.37 -9.84
C GLN A 65 -34.67 0.91 -11.18
N PRO A 66 -35.16 1.85 -12.02
CA PRO A 66 -35.71 1.54 -13.35
C PRO A 66 -34.63 0.98 -14.30
N ARG A 67 -35.01 -0.01 -15.11
CA ARG A 67 -34.10 -0.67 -16.07
C ARG A 67 -33.80 0.24 -17.25
N LYS A 68 -32.53 0.39 -17.65
CA LYS A 68 -32.16 1.02 -18.92
C LYS A 68 -32.02 -0.03 -20.01
N LYS A 69 -32.87 0.04 -21.03
CA LYS A 69 -32.94 -0.92 -22.14
C LYS A 69 -32.19 -0.39 -23.37
N LEU A 70 -31.48 -1.29 -24.03
CA LEU A 70 -30.93 -1.12 -25.37
C LEU A 70 -31.53 -2.21 -26.27
N ASN A 71 -32.22 -1.83 -27.34
CA ASN A 71 -32.86 -2.75 -28.28
C ASN A 71 -31.86 -3.12 -29.39
N ARG A 72 -30.85 -3.93 -29.06
CA ARG A 72 -29.83 -4.39 -30.02
C ARG A 72 -29.42 -5.82 -29.73
N SER A 73 -29.38 -6.65 -30.77
CA SER A 73 -28.79 -7.99 -30.70
C SER A 73 -27.28 -7.89 -30.54
N LEU A 74 -26.76 -8.32 -29.39
CA LEU A 74 -25.33 -8.28 -29.09
C LEU A 74 -24.67 -9.66 -29.13
N LEU A 75 -25.41 -10.76 -29.10
CA LEU A 75 -24.87 -12.12 -29.03
C LEU A 75 -24.86 -12.83 -30.39
N ALA A 76 -24.00 -13.84 -30.54
CA ALA A 76 -23.93 -14.69 -31.72
C ALA A 76 -23.98 -16.18 -31.32
N ARG A 77 -24.73 -16.98 -32.08
CA ARG A 77 -24.93 -18.41 -31.78
C ARG A 77 -23.65 -19.25 -31.94
N HIS A 78 -22.80 -18.88 -32.91
CA HIS A 78 -21.66 -19.70 -33.32
C HIS A 78 -20.28 -19.12 -32.97
N SER A 79 -20.21 -17.89 -32.44
CA SER A 79 -18.95 -17.22 -32.09
C SER A 79 -18.99 -16.54 -30.72
N PHE A 80 -17.83 -16.51 -30.06
CA PHE A 80 -17.66 -15.75 -28.82
C PHE A 80 -17.64 -14.25 -29.13
N ARG A 81 -18.35 -13.48 -28.30
CA ARG A 81 -18.27 -12.03 -28.32
C ARG A 81 -17.75 -11.53 -26.98
N LYS A 82 -16.75 -10.67 -27.06
CA LYS A 82 -16.06 -10.09 -25.90
C LYS A 82 -16.76 -8.80 -25.48
N PHE A 83 -17.05 -8.73 -24.19
CA PHE A 83 -17.66 -7.59 -23.53
C PHE A 83 -16.79 -7.13 -22.37
N LEU A 84 -16.74 -5.82 -22.20
CA LEU A 84 -16.05 -5.18 -21.09
C LEU A 84 -17.08 -4.55 -20.18
N ILE A 85 -17.12 -4.99 -18.93
CA ILE A 85 -17.96 -4.39 -17.90
C ILE A 85 -17.05 -3.61 -16.97
N THR A 86 -17.23 -2.29 -16.94
CA THR A 86 -16.48 -1.40 -16.05
C THR A 86 -17.46 -0.67 -15.15
N TRP A 87 -17.23 -0.72 -13.85
CA TRP A 87 -18.02 0.04 -12.90
C TRP A 87 -17.15 1.08 -12.21
N PHE A 88 -17.67 2.29 -12.18
CA PHE A 88 -17.10 3.42 -11.46
C PHE A 88 -17.97 3.71 -10.23
N THR A 89 -17.55 4.68 -9.41
CA THR A 89 -18.28 5.03 -8.18
C THR A 89 -19.71 5.52 -8.43
N ASP A 90 -20.00 6.07 -9.62
CA ASP A 90 -21.23 6.76 -9.98
C ASP A 90 -21.92 6.23 -11.24
N ARG A 91 -21.34 5.23 -11.93
CA ARG A 91 -21.90 4.65 -13.16
C ARG A 91 -21.34 3.28 -13.47
N ILE A 92 -22.15 2.46 -14.11
CA ILE A 92 -21.72 1.19 -14.69
C ILE A 92 -21.83 1.25 -16.20
N GLN A 93 -20.79 0.79 -16.86
CA GLN A 93 -20.64 0.83 -18.30
C GLN A 93 -20.41 -0.58 -18.85
N LEU A 94 -21.22 -0.94 -19.85
CA LEU A 94 -21.02 -2.09 -20.71
C LEU A 94 -20.45 -1.59 -22.04
N SER A 95 -19.26 -2.07 -22.42
CA SER A 95 -18.60 -1.73 -23.69
C SER A 95 -18.37 -2.97 -24.56
N ASN A 96 -18.21 -2.76 -25.87
CA ASN A 96 -17.79 -3.80 -26.80
C ASN A 96 -16.27 -4.06 -26.72
N ALA A 97 -15.78 -5.02 -27.50
CA ALA A 97 -14.36 -5.37 -27.58
C ALA A 97 -13.45 -4.20 -28.01
N ASN A 98 -13.99 -3.22 -28.74
CA ASN A 98 -13.27 -2.04 -29.22
C ASN A 98 -13.30 -0.87 -28.21
N GLY A 99 -13.92 -1.06 -27.04
CA GLY A 99 -14.01 -0.07 -25.98
C GLY A 99 -15.17 0.92 -26.11
N GLU A 100 -16.00 0.83 -27.16
CA GLU A 100 -17.15 1.70 -27.35
C GLU A 100 -18.24 1.39 -26.32
N SER A 101 -18.75 2.44 -25.67
CA SER A 101 -19.81 2.36 -24.67
C SER A 101 -21.14 1.94 -25.28
N LEU A 102 -21.61 0.73 -24.99
CA LEU A 102 -22.91 0.22 -25.44
C LEU A 102 -24.04 0.67 -24.50
N ILE A 103 -23.85 0.52 -23.19
CA ILE A 103 -24.79 1.00 -22.17
C ILE A 103 -24.01 1.68 -21.07
N ASN A 104 -24.35 2.93 -20.80
CA ASN A 104 -23.85 3.66 -19.64
C ASN A 104 -25.04 3.96 -18.71
N PHE A 105 -24.98 3.46 -17.48
CA PHE A 105 -26.04 3.57 -16.50
C PHE A 105 -25.52 4.28 -15.25
N PRO A 106 -25.94 5.54 -15.01
CA PRO A 106 -25.54 6.28 -13.82
C PRO A 106 -26.24 5.67 -12.60
N THR A 107 -25.45 5.16 -11.67
CA THR A 107 -25.94 4.49 -10.46
C THR A 107 -24.82 4.38 -9.44
N VAL A 108 -25.17 4.36 -8.16
CA VAL A 108 -24.18 4.17 -7.09
C VAL A 108 -23.90 2.67 -6.99
N ILE A 109 -22.71 2.25 -7.43
CA ILE A 109 -22.31 0.84 -7.36
C ILE A 109 -21.76 0.54 -5.96
N PRO A 110 -22.29 -0.46 -5.24
CA PRO A 110 -21.72 -0.92 -3.97
C PRO A 110 -20.34 -1.58 -4.21
N ASP A 111 -19.56 -1.85 -3.16
CA ASP A 111 -18.22 -2.43 -3.26
C ASP A 111 -18.25 -3.88 -3.76
N ILE A 112 -18.44 -4.06 -5.07
CA ILE A 112 -18.56 -5.36 -5.76
C ILE A 112 -17.26 -6.14 -5.55
N LYS A 113 -17.38 -7.31 -4.94
CA LYS A 113 -16.26 -8.23 -4.67
C LYS A 113 -16.39 -9.53 -5.43
N TYR A 114 -17.58 -9.84 -5.93
CA TYR A 114 -17.90 -11.09 -6.58
C TYR A 114 -18.73 -10.86 -7.84
N PHE A 115 -18.63 -11.78 -8.80
CA PHE A 115 -19.56 -11.89 -9.91
C PHE A 115 -20.02 -13.33 -10.09
N THR A 116 -21.18 -13.50 -10.70
CA THR A 116 -21.77 -14.79 -11.07
C THR A 116 -22.32 -14.70 -12.49
N CYS A 117 -22.31 -15.82 -13.20
CA CYS A 117 -22.85 -15.94 -14.55
C CYS A 117 -24.05 -16.88 -14.53
N PHE A 118 -25.16 -16.50 -15.17
CA PHE A 118 -26.34 -17.36 -15.27
C PHE A 118 -27.12 -17.12 -16.57
N SER A 119 -27.91 -18.12 -16.99
CA SER A 119 -28.76 -18.05 -18.18
C SER A 119 -30.21 -17.74 -17.80
N PHE A 120 -30.89 -16.91 -18.60
CA PHE A 120 -32.30 -16.58 -18.41
C PHE A 120 -33.17 -17.29 -19.46
N LYS A 121 -34.12 -18.13 -19.01
CA LYS A 121 -35.02 -19.05 -19.74
C LYS A 121 -34.50 -20.48 -19.94
N LEU A 122 -35.39 -21.43 -19.70
CA LEU A 122 -35.12 -22.82 -19.30
C LEU A 122 -34.39 -23.75 -20.31
N ARG A 123 -34.10 -23.34 -21.55
CA ARG A 123 -33.82 -24.32 -22.62
C ARG A 123 -32.47 -24.25 -23.35
N ASN A 124 -31.68 -23.17 -23.23
CA ASN A 124 -30.50 -22.98 -24.09
C ASN A 124 -29.19 -22.76 -23.31
N LEU A 125 -28.13 -23.45 -23.76
CA LEU A 125 -26.78 -23.41 -23.20
C LEU A 125 -26.07 -22.08 -23.53
N ILE A 126 -25.40 -21.50 -22.54
CA ILE A 126 -24.51 -20.33 -22.72
C ILE A 126 -23.11 -20.74 -22.27
N GLN A 127 -22.13 -20.47 -23.14
CA GLN A 127 -20.71 -20.67 -22.86
C GLN A 127 -20.07 -19.33 -22.49
N TRP A 128 -19.32 -19.34 -21.39
CA TRP A 128 -18.64 -18.17 -20.84
C TRP A 128 -17.14 -18.39 -20.84
N ARG A 129 -16.36 -17.36 -21.14
CA ARG A 129 -14.90 -17.33 -20.90
C ARG A 129 -14.53 -16.07 -20.14
N PHE A 130 -13.79 -16.21 -19.05
CA PHE A 130 -13.26 -15.07 -18.29
C PHE A 130 -12.00 -15.48 -17.52
N GLU A 131 -11.18 -14.50 -17.16
CA GLU A 131 -9.96 -14.70 -16.36
C GLU A 131 -10.22 -14.27 -14.91
N ILE A 132 -9.88 -15.13 -13.94
CA ILE A 132 -9.93 -14.77 -12.52
C ILE A 132 -8.53 -14.34 -12.05
N PRO A 133 -8.39 -13.21 -11.35
CA PRO A 133 -7.13 -12.81 -10.72
C PRO A 133 -6.74 -13.76 -9.57
N PRO A 134 -5.44 -14.12 -9.41
CA PRO A 134 -5.03 -15.08 -8.38
C PRO A 134 -5.33 -14.55 -6.97
N PRO A 135 -5.83 -15.41 -6.04
CA PRO A 135 -6.11 -14.99 -4.67
C PRO A 135 -4.83 -14.55 -3.95
N ARG A 136 -4.88 -13.38 -3.28
CA ARG A 136 -3.81 -12.90 -2.39
C ARG A 136 -4.15 -13.27 -0.93
N PRO A 137 -3.37 -14.12 -0.24
CA PRO A 137 -3.50 -14.36 1.18
C PRO A 137 -2.89 -13.21 2.00
N ILE A 138 -3.43 -13.03 3.20
CA ILE A 138 -2.92 -12.12 4.22
C ILE A 138 -1.68 -12.79 4.82
N MET A 139 -0.54 -12.08 4.87
CA MET A 139 0.68 -12.60 5.49
C MET A 139 0.50 -12.64 7.01
N GLU A 140 0.43 -13.82 7.60
CA GLU A 140 0.45 -14.00 9.05
C GLU A 140 1.88 -13.90 9.59
N HIS A 141 2.09 -13.08 10.61
CA HIS A 141 3.37 -13.02 11.33
C HIS A 141 3.50 -14.26 12.21
N LYS A 142 4.46 -15.14 11.92
CA LYS A 142 4.73 -16.36 12.70
C LYS A 142 5.55 -16.01 13.96
N PRO A 143 5.05 -16.28 15.19
CA PRO A 143 5.87 -16.13 16.40
C PRO A 143 6.91 -17.25 16.45
N ILE A 144 8.19 -16.89 16.58
CA ILE A 144 9.29 -17.85 16.72
C ILE A 144 9.46 -18.13 18.21
N THR A 145 8.98 -19.27 18.68
CA THR A 145 8.99 -19.62 20.11
C THR A 145 10.10 -20.59 20.53
N THR A 146 10.71 -21.35 19.60
CA THR A 146 11.82 -22.31 19.89
C THR A 146 12.66 -22.62 18.64
N GLY A 147 13.96 -22.90 18.83
CA GLY A 147 14.85 -23.50 17.81
C GLY A 147 16.31 -23.04 17.90
N SER A 148 17.29 -23.97 17.87
CA SER A 148 18.71 -23.62 17.70
C SER A 148 18.94 -23.06 16.29
N MET A 149 19.88 -22.12 16.18
CA MET A 149 20.13 -21.31 14.98
C MET A 149 20.89 -22.11 13.90
N GLU A 150 20.17 -22.96 13.16
CA GLU A 150 20.79 -23.90 12.22
C GLU A 150 20.13 -23.86 10.84
N TRP A 151 20.94 -24.11 9.81
CA TRP A 151 20.45 -24.41 8.47
C TRP A 151 20.03 -25.86 8.45
N ILE A 152 18.75 -26.10 8.22
CA ILE A 152 18.20 -27.45 8.30
C ILE A 152 18.08 -28.01 6.89
N PRO A 153 18.73 -29.15 6.58
CA PRO A 153 18.60 -29.80 5.28
C PRO A 153 17.15 -30.17 5.01
N TRP A 154 16.75 -29.96 3.77
CA TRP A 154 15.44 -30.32 3.29
C TRP A 154 15.21 -31.84 3.38
N ASN A 155 14.32 -32.25 4.29
CA ASN A 155 13.89 -33.64 4.48
C ASN A 155 12.36 -33.77 4.30
N ASN A 156 11.82 -33.22 3.19
CA ASN A 156 10.38 -33.18 2.89
C ASN A 156 9.49 -32.42 3.89
N GLN A 157 10.07 -31.77 4.90
CA GLN A 157 9.37 -30.90 5.84
C GLN A 157 10.18 -29.61 6.02
N LEU A 158 9.51 -28.46 5.87
CA LEU A 158 10.11 -27.15 6.17
C LEU A 158 10.34 -27.04 7.67
N PRO A 159 11.49 -26.53 8.13
CA PRO A 159 11.71 -26.32 9.55
C PRO A 159 10.74 -25.28 10.09
N ASP A 160 10.33 -25.42 11.36
CA ASP A 160 9.32 -24.56 11.98
C ASP A 160 9.71 -23.07 11.96
N GLY A 161 11.00 -22.75 11.85
CA GLY A 161 11.51 -21.38 11.71
C GLY A 161 11.72 -20.88 10.27
N ALA A 162 11.34 -21.62 9.22
CA ALA A 162 11.63 -21.21 7.84
C ALA A 162 11.05 -19.83 7.51
N LEU A 163 11.90 -18.89 7.09
CA LEU A 163 11.47 -17.52 6.82
C LEU A 163 10.88 -17.37 5.43
N ILE A 164 9.74 -16.71 5.38
CA ILE A 164 9.07 -16.29 4.15
C ILE A 164 9.82 -15.09 3.57
N GLY A 165 10.44 -15.27 2.40
CA GLY A 165 11.18 -14.23 1.67
C GLY A 165 10.37 -13.50 0.61
N GLY A 166 9.13 -13.93 0.37
CA GLY A 166 8.27 -13.33 -0.64
C GLY A 166 6.99 -14.14 -0.89
N TYR A 167 6.21 -13.69 -1.86
CA TYR A 167 4.96 -14.33 -2.24
C TYR A 167 4.81 -14.33 -3.77
N GLU A 168 4.67 -15.52 -4.36
CA GLU A 168 4.50 -15.72 -5.81
C GLU A 168 3.58 -16.93 -6.05
N GLY A 169 2.26 -16.74 -5.91
CA GLY A 169 1.27 -17.82 -5.99
C GLY A 169 1.17 -18.67 -4.70
N GLU A 170 2.26 -18.78 -3.96
CA GLU A 170 2.37 -19.34 -2.62
C GLU A 170 3.50 -18.66 -1.82
N ASN A 171 3.64 -19.00 -0.54
CA ASN A 171 4.72 -18.49 0.31
C ASN A 171 6.07 -19.00 -0.19
N LEU A 172 6.96 -18.06 -0.54
CA LEU A 172 8.32 -18.38 -0.93
C LEU A 172 9.21 -18.37 0.30
N TYR A 173 9.98 -19.45 0.50
CA TYR A 173 10.91 -19.55 1.62
C TYR A 173 12.33 -19.28 1.17
N ILE A 174 13.12 -18.63 2.02
CA ILE A 174 14.53 -18.38 1.73
C ILE A 174 15.32 -19.66 2.02
N ILE A 175 16.10 -20.09 1.03
CA ILE A 175 16.94 -21.29 1.10
C ILE A 175 18.37 -21.04 0.64
N ARG A 176 19.27 -21.98 0.86
CA ARG A 176 20.58 -22.05 0.20
C ARG A 176 20.85 -23.46 -0.33
N SER A 177 21.64 -23.57 -1.40
CA SER A 177 22.04 -24.86 -1.99
C SER A 177 23.45 -24.78 -2.57
N ARG A 178 24.19 -25.90 -2.55
CA ARG A 178 25.50 -25.99 -3.18
C ARG A 178 25.36 -26.15 -4.70
N HIS A 179 25.94 -25.25 -5.47
CA HIS A 179 25.99 -25.28 -6.93
C HIS A 179 27.41 -25.01 -7.44
N ARG A 180 27.98 -25.96 -8.20
CA ARG A 180 29.34 -25.88 -8.79
C ARG A 180 30.43 -25.49 -7.78
N GLY A 181 30.41 -26.11 -6.59
CA GLY A 181 31.40 -25.87 -5.53
C GLY A 181 31.15 -24.65 -4.64
N SER A 182 30.18 -23.78 -4.98
CA SER A 182 29.78 -22.63 -4.15
C SER A 182 28.44 -22.86 -3.48
N THR A 183 28.24 -22.33 -2.26
CA THR A 183 26.96 -22.35 -1.55
C THR A 183 26.20 -21.07 -1.88
N THR A 184 25.05 -21.18 -2.55
CA THR A 184 24.36 -20.02 -3.12
C THR A 184 22.93 -19.92 -2.55
N PRO A 185 22.49 -18.72 -2.11
CA PRO A 185 21.13 -18.51 -1.64
C PRO A 185 20.12 -18.57 -2.80
N GLY A 186 18.88 -18.91 -2.48
CA GLY A 186 17.81 -19.13 -3.43
C GLY A 186 16.42 -19.02 -2.80
N LYS A 187 15.39 -19.32 -3.60
CA LYS A 187 13.99 -19.37 -3.17
C LYS A 187 13.47 -20.79 -3.21
N PHE A 188 12.68 -21.19 -2.24
CA PHE A 188 11.95 -22.44 -2.23
C PHE A 188 10.47 -22.21 -2.48
N VAL A 189 9.91 -23.07 -3.30
CA VAL A 189 8.52 -23.05 -3.76
C VAL A 189 7.87 -24.35 -3.25
N PRO A 190 7.04 -24.29 -2.19
CA PRO A 190 6.50 -25.49 -1.55
C PRO A 190 5.71 -26.42 -2.47
N SER A 191 4.90 -25.87 -3.38
CA SER A 191 4.05 -26.66 -4.29
C SER A 191 4.85 -27.48 -5.29
N THR A 192 6.05 -27.02 -5.67
CA THR A 192 6.92 -27.75 -6.59
C THR A 192 7.88 -28.67 -5.85
N GLY A 193 8.13 -28.44 -4.56
CA GLY A 193 9.16 -29.14 -3.80
C GLY A 193 10.58 -28.83 -4.30
N VAL A 194 10.75 -27.77 -5.08
CA VAL A 194 12.03 -27.41 -5.72
C VAL A 194 12.55 -26.08 -5.19
N GLY A 195 13.83 -26.08 -4.84
CA GLY A 195 14.61 -24.87 -4.60
C GLY A 195 15.16 -24.28 -5.89
N TYR A 196 15.17 -22.97 -6.02
CA TYR A 196 15.68 -22.25 -7.18
C TYR A 196 16.83 -21.34 -6.76
N VAL A 197 17.98 -21.52 -7.38
CA VAL A 197 19.18 -20.73 -7.14
C VAL A 197 19.55 -19.95 -8.40
N PRO A 198 19.81 -18.64 -8.33
CA PRO A 198 20.27 -17.86 -9.47
C PRO A 198 21.74 -18.19 -9.78
N TRP A 199 22.03 -18.58 -11.02
CA TRP A 199 23.40 -18.82 -11.49
C TRP A 199 23.53 -18.50 -12.97
N GLY A 200 24.56 -17.72 -13.35
CA GLY A 200 24.83 -17.40 -14.76
C GLY A 200 23.69 -16.67 -15.49
N GLY A 201 22.87 -15.90 -14.77
CA GLY A 201 21.71 -15.19 -15.33
C GLY A 201 20.45 -16.06 -15.50
N GLN A 202 20.47 -17.33 -15.09
CA GLN A 202 19.35 -18.25 -15.14
C GLN A 202 18.99 -18.77 -13.75
N SER A 203 17.75 -19.25 -13.56
CA SER A 203 17.34 -19.96 -12.35
C SER A 203 17.64 -21.45 -12.50
N VAL A 204 18.43 -22.00 -11.61
CA VAL A 204 18.76 -23.43 -11.59
C VAL A 204 17.94 -24.14 -10.53
N ASN A 205 17.31 -25.25 -10.91
CA ASN A 205 16.54 -26.11 -10.03
C ASN A 205 17.46 -26.91 -9.10
N LYS A 206 17.07 -27.02 -7.83
CA LYS A 206 17.78 -27.69 -6.74
C LYS A 206 16.80 -28.48 -5.89
N TYR A 207 17.11 -29.75 -5.70
CA TYR A 207 16.34 -30.66 -4.85
C TYR A 207 16.99 -30.87 -3.47
N GLU A 208 18.25 -30.47 -3.33
CA GLU A 208 18.99 -30.44 -2.07
C GLU A 208 19.25 -28.98 -1.68
N PHE A 209 18.62 -28.51 -0.60
CA PHE A 209 18.74 -27.14 -0.10
C PHE A 209 18.41 -27.07 1.39
N GLU A 210 18.72 -25.93 2.02
CA GLU A 210 18.50 -25.69 3.46
C GLU A 210 17.71 -24.38 3.65
N GLY A 211 16.75 -24.29 4.58
CA GLY A 211 15.95 -23.07 4.88
C GLY A 211 16.35 -22.35 6.18
N SER A 212 15.96 -21.07 6.38
CA SER A 212 16.43 -20.28 7.55
C SER A 212 15.50 -19.19 8.10
N VAL A 213 15.53 -18.97 9.44
CA VAL A 213 14.98 -17.81 10.20
C VAL A 213 15.82 -16.54 9.99
N LEU A 214 17.06 -16.70 9.54
CA LEU A 214 18.10 -15.68 9.67
C LEU A 214 18.03 -14.58 8.62
N SER A 215 17.17 -14.63 7.60
CA SER A 215 17.35 -13.77 6.42
C SER A 215 17.36 -12.24 6.65
N PRO A 216 16.60 -11.63 7.59
CA PRO A 216 16.74 -10.20 7.89
C PRO A 216 18.06 -9.92 8.60
N VAL A 217 18.51 -10.85 9.44
CA VAL A 217 19.81 -10.78 10.13
C VAL A 217 20.94 -10.97 9.13
N LEU A 218 20.84 -11.94 8.22
CA LEU A 218 21.78 -12.17 7.13
C LEU A 218 21.80 -11.00 6.16
N TYR A 219 20.66 -10.37 5.87
CA TYR A 219 20.61 -9.15 5.07
C TYR A 219 21.31 -7.99 5.80
N SER A 220 21.10 -7.86 7.11
CA SER A 220 21.79 -6.86 7.93
C SER A 220 23.30 -7.12 7.95
N ILE A 221 23.74 -8.38 8.05
CA ILE A 221 25.16 -8.78 7.97
C ILE A 221 25.70 -8.53 6.56
N TYR A 222 24.93 -8.86 5.52
CA TYR A 222 25.29 -8.72 4.12
C TYR A 222 25.48 -7.27 3.69
N THR A 223 24.70 -6.35 4.29
CA THR A 223 24.80 -4.91 4.06
C THR A 223 25.62 -4.18 5.12
N ALA A 224 26.20 -4.91 6.10
CA ALA A 224 26.94 -4.31 7.21
C ALA A 224 28.24 -3.63 6.77
N ASP A 225 28.82 -4.04 5.65
CA ASP A 225 30.06 -3.49 5.11
C ASP A 225 29.81 -2.36 4.08
N LEU A 226 28.58 -1.84 4.00
CA LEU A 226 28.25 -0.69 3.17
C LEU A 226 29.21 0.47 3.52
N PRO A 227 29.86 1.10 2.52
CA PRO A 227 30.81 2.18 2.78
C PRO A 227 30.12 3.33 3.52
N CYS A 228 30.72 3.69 4.66
CA CYS A 228 30.31 4.77 5.53
C CYS A 228 31.59 5.38 6.11
N LYS A 229 32.39 6.03 5.27
CA LYS A 229 33.75 6.45 5.66
C LYS A 229 33.93 7.94 5.93
N ASP A 230 32.98 8.78 5.55
CA ASP A 230 33.09 10.21 5.75
C ASP A 230 32.34 10.70 7.01
N ASP A 231 33.05 11.39 7.90
CA ASP A 231 32.46 12.11 9.05
C ASP A 231 31.41 13.17 8.60
N ASP A 232 31.48 13.61 7.34
CA ASP A 232 30.60 14.62 6.73
C ASP A 232 29.35 14.03 6.02
N VAL A 233 29.26 12.70 5.88
CA VAL A 233 28.15 12.03 5.18
C VAL A 233 27.42 11.08 6.13
N VAL A 234 26.15 11.39 6.41
CA VAL A 234 25.31 10.53 7.24
C VAL A 234 24.58 9.53 6.37
N MET A 235 24.87 8.25 6.59
CA MET A 235 24.16 7.13 5.97
C MET A 235 23.04 6.65 6.88
N ALA A 236 21.82 6.61 6.36
CA ALA A 236 20.66 6.04 7.04
C ALA A 236 20.12 4.87 6.22
N THR A 237 20.22 3.66 6.77
CA THR A 237 19.77 2.42 6.14
C THR A 237 18.57 1.86 6.89
N TYR A 238 17.58 1.38 6.16
CA TYR A 238 16.47 0.61 6.70
C TYR A 238 16.06 -0.45 5.69
N ALA A 239 16.44 -1.70 5.96
CA ALA A 239 16.37 -2.77 4.96
C ALA A 239 17.02 -2.30 3.64
N ASP A 240 16.30 -2.37 2.52
CA ASP A 240 16.76 -1.95 1.20
C ASP A 240 16.72 -0.43 0.97
N ASP A 241 15.96 0.32 1.77
CA ASP A 241 15.90 1.77 1.68
C ASP A 241 17.18 2.37 2.30
N THR A 242 18.04 2.93 1.45
CA THR A 242 19.27 3.65 1.85
C THR A 242 19.16 5.13 1.51
N ALA A 243 19.44 6.00 2.48
CA ALA A 243 19.49 7.43 2.31
C ALA A 243 20.87 7.97 2.66
N CYS A 244 21.45 8.75 1.75
CA CYS A 244 22.76 9.38 1.91
C CYS A 244 22.57 10.90 2.08
N LEU A 245 22.95 11.44 3.23
CA LEU A 245 22.79 12.84 3.60
C LEU A 245 24.18 13.49 3.64
N SER A 246 24.37 14.58 2.89
CA SER A 246 25.58 15.40 2.97
C SER A 246 25.16 16.86 3.12
N SER A 247 25.91 17.61 3.94
CA SER A 247 25.68 19.03 4.20
C SER A 247 26.96 19.83 3.97
N ASN A 248 26.87 20.88 3.15
CA ASN A 248 27.95 21.85 2.97
C ASN A 248 27.34 23.23 2.64
N LYS A 249 28.09 24.32 2.90
CA LYS A 249 27.72 25.68 2.50
C LYS A 249 27.68 25.83 0.98
N ASP A 250 28.58 25.12 0.29
CA ASP A 250 28.67 25.12 -1.17
C ASP A 250 27.92 23.93 -1.78
N PRO A 251 26.96 24.16 -2.68
CA PRO A 251 26.12 23.11 -3.24
C PRO A 251 26.90 22.13 -4.12
N ILE A 252 28.00 22.60 -4.73
CA ILE A 252 28.86 21.77 -5.58
C ILE A 252 29.60 20.76 -4.70
N LEU A 253 30.27 21.23 -3.63
CA LEU A 253 30.95 20.36 -2.68
C LEU A 253 29.98 19.40 -1.97
N ALA A 254 28.77 19.84 -1.62
CA ALA A 254 27.74 18.96 -1.04
C ALA A 254 27.30 17.83 -1.99
N SER A 255 27.35 18.07 -3.30
CA SER A 255 27.00 17.06 -4.31
C SER A 255 28.19 16.17 -4.67
N GLN A 256 29.40 16.73 -4.68
CA GLN A 256 30.66 16.04 -4.99
C GLN A 256 31.18 15.18 -3.85
N LYS A 257 30.93 15.56 -2.59
CA LYS A 257 31.23 14.75 -1.39
C LYS A 257 30.41 13.45 -1.30
N ARG A 258 29.59 13.14 -2.30
CA ARG A 258 28.85 11.88 -2.33
C ARG A 258 29.73 10.82 -2.98
N GLU A 259 30.11 9.84 -2.17
CA GLU A 259 30.68 8.54 -2.56
C GLU A 259 29.69 7.70 -3.42
N THR A 260 28.99 8.28 -4.40
CA THR A 260 28.17 7.48 -5.33
C THR A 260 29.01 6.50 -6.11
N ASP A 261 30.29 6.84 -6.34
CA ASP A 261 31.24 5.97 -7.04
C ASP A 261 31.68 4.80 -6.15
N GLU A 262 31.92 5.01 -4.85
CA GLU A 262 32.26 3.90 -3.94
C GLU A 262 31.06 3.00 -3.65
N ILE A 263 29.87 3.59 -3.49
CA ILE A 263 28.62 2.83 -3.38
C ILE A 263 28.39 2.04 -4.66
N ASP A 264 28.63 2.60 -5.85
CA ASP A 264 28.51 1.85 -7.11
C ASP A 264 29.53 0.72 -7.21
N VAL A 265 30.79 0.95 -6.82
CA VAL A 265 31.82 -0.10 -6.73
C VAL A 265 31.41 -1.20 -5.74
N TRP A 266 30.87 -0.83 -4.57
CA TRP A 266 30.38 -1.77 -3.58
C TRP A 266 29.18 -2.57 -4.11
N LEU A 267 28.21 -1.90 -4.75
CA LEU A 267 27.07 -2.55 -5.39
C LEU A 267 27.51 -3.54 -6.48
N GLN A 268 28.52 -3.18 -7.28
CA GLN A 268 29.11 -4.06 -8.29
C GLN A 268 29.84 -5.25 -7.66
N LYS A 269 30.65 -5.01 -6.63
CA LYS A 269 31.39 -6.04 -5.87
C LYS A 269 30.45 -7.08 -5.28
N TRP A 270 29.36 -6.61 -4.66
CA TRP A 270 28.34 -7.46 -4.05
C TRP A 270 27.23 -7.89 -5.03
N ARG A 271 27.32 -7.49 -6.31
CA ARG A 271 26.36 -7.85 -7.37
C ARG A 271 24.91 -7.47 -7.04
N ILE A 272 24.72 -6.35 -6.35
CA ILE A 272 23.41 -5.79 -6.02
C ILE A 272 22.99 -4.87 -7.16
N LYS A 273 21.80 -5.13 -7.73
CA LYS A 273 21.25 -4.30 -8.80
C LYS A 273 20.63 -3.03 -8.20
N SER A 274 21.27 -1.89 -8.41
CA SER A 274 20.67 -0.59 -8.10
C SER A 274 19.54 -0.26 -9.06
N SER A 275 18.50 0.38 -8.55
CA SER A 275 17.44 0.98 -9.37
C SER A 275 17.57 2.50 -9.33
N ALA A 276 18.38 3.07 -10.22
CA ALA A 276 18.56 4.52 -10.29
C ALA A 276 17.23 5.24 -10.62
N THR A 277 16.33 4.60 -11.37
CA THR A 277 14.99 5.10 -11.68
C THR A 277 14.06 5.25 -10.46
N LYS A 278 14.24 4.41 -9.43
CA LYS A 278 13.49 4.52 -8.17
C LYS A 278 14.19 5.44 -7.16
N SER A 279 15.50 5.58 -7.29
CA SER A 279 16.32 6.46 -6.46
C SER A 279 16.03 7.92 -6.82
N VAL A 280 16.09 8.82 -5.85
CA VAL A 280 15.70 10.23 -6.05
C VAL A 280 16.72 11.13 -5.38
N HIS A 281 17.14 12.18 -6.10
CA HIS A 281 17.93 13.25 -5.52
C HIS A 281 17.02 14.41 -5.08
N VAL A 282 17.17 14.84 -3.83
CA VAL A 282 16.44 16.01 -3.28
C VAL A 282 17.42 17.00 -2.67
N THR A 283 17.29 18.26 -3.08
CA THR A 283 18.01 19.38 -2.48
C THR A 283 17.23 19.96 -1.31
N PHE A 284 17.83 20.00 -0.13
CA PHE A 284 17.26 20.57 1.08
C PHE A 284 17.87 21.96 1.35
N THR A 285 17.24 23.03 0.84
CA THR A 285 17.76 24.41 1.00
C THR A 285 16.66 25.47 1.04
N LEU A 286 16.92 26.56 1.76
CA LEU A 286 16.13 27.80 1.71
C LEU A 286 16.57 28.76 0.60
N ARG A 287 17.82 28.63 0.13
CA ARG A 287 18.36 29.47 -0.93
C ARG A 287 17.68 29.18 -2.26
N LYS A 288 17.68 30.16 -3.16
CA LYS A 288 17.34 29.96 -4.57
C LYS A 288 18.50 29.21 -5.22
N GLY A 289 18.21 28.19 -6.04
CA GLY A 289 19.21 27.30 -6.65
C GLY A 289 19.11 25.86 -6.15
N ASP A 290 19.48 24.91 -7.00
CA ASP A 290 19.49 23.48 -6.71
C ASP A 290 20.93 22.96 -6.68
N CYS A 291 21.18 21.87 -5.97
CA CYS A 291 22.45 21.18 -6.07
C CYS A 291 22.60 20.60 -7.48
N PRO A 292 23.83 20.55 -8.01
CA PRO A 292 24.09 19.92 -9.30
C PRO A 292 23.64 18.45 -9.28
N PRO A 293 23.33 17.88 -10.45
CA PRO A 293 22.83 16.52 -10.54
C PRO A 293 23.83 15.51 -10.00
N VAL A 294 23.29 14.44 -9.43
CA VAL A 294 24.06 13.33 -8.86
C VAL A 294 23.86 12.12 -9.76
N ASN A 295 24.94 11.44 -10.06
CA ASN A 295 24.92 10.21 -10.85
C ASN A 295 25.13 9.02 -9.92
N LEU A 296 24.48 7.90 -10.21
CA LEU A 296 24.78 6.61 -9.61
C LEU A 296 25.33 5.73 -10.73
N GLY A 297 26.65 5.52 -10.72
CA GLY A 297 27.36 4.95 -11.87
C GLY A 297 27.19 5.82 -13.11
N ARG A 298 26.61 5.25 -14.18
CA ARG A 298 26.38 5.95 -15.46
C ARG A 298 25.02 6.65 -15.56
N GLU A 299 24.12 6.43 -14.61
CA GLU A 299 22.74 6.96 -14.67
C GLU A 299 22.54 8.17 -13.76
N GLN A 300 21.93 9.23 -14.29
CA GLN A 300 21.61 10.43 -13.53
C GLN A 300 20.34 10.25 -12.70
N LEU A 301 20.40 10.58 -11.40
CA LEU A 301 19.25 10.46 -10.51
C LEU A 301 18.20 11.54 -10.80
N PRO A 302 16.90 11.19 -10.85
CA PRO A 302 15.84 12.16 -11.05
C PRO A 302 15.77 13.14 -9.86
N HIS A 303 15.81 14.43 -10.16
CA HIS A 303 15.66 15.49 -9.15
C HIS A 303 14.19 15.71 -8.80
N LYS A 304 13.85 15.70 -7.51
CA LYS A 304 12.49 15.99 -7.03
C LYS A 304 12.52 17.00 -5.89
N LYS A 305 11.44 17.78 -5.76
CA LYS A 305 11.25 18.75 -4.66
C LYS A 305 10.67 18.12 -3.39
N CYS A 306 10.14 16.90 -3.49
CA CYS A 306 9.53 16.17 -2.38
C CYS A 306 9.81 14.67 -2.57
N VAL A 307 10.22 14.01 -1.48
CA VAL A 307 10.51 12.57 -1.45
C VAL A 307 9.72 11.89 -0.35
N LYS A 308 9.27 10.66 -0.60
CA LYS A 308 8.72 9.79 0.43
C LYS A 308 9.84 8.91 0.97
N TYR A 309 10.10 8.98 2.27
CA TYR A 309 11.08 8.16 2.96
C TYR A 309 10.44 7.60 4.24
N LEU A 310 10.46 6.28 4.42
CA LEU A 310 9.85 5.58 5.57
C LEU A 310 8.42 6.05 5.92
N GLY A 311 7.61 6.30 4.90
CA GLY A 311 6.21 6.75 5.07
C GLY A 311 6.02 8.25 5.33
N LEU A 312 7.10 9.01 5.51
CA LEU A 312 7.09 10.47 5.66
C LEU A 312 7.39 11.15 4.34
N ARG A 313 6.82 12.34 4.13
CA ARG A 313 7.07 13.15 2.92
C ARG A 313 7.89 14.37 3.29
N LEU A 314 9.12 14.43 2.78
CA LEU A 314 10.06 15.50 3.05
C LEU A 314 10.08 16.45 1.85
N ASP A 315 9.60 17.68 2.05
CA ASP A 315 9.67 18.74 1.06
C ASP A 315 11.01 19.49 1.17
N ARG A 316 11.46 20.12 0.07
CA ARG A 316 12.73 20.89 -0.01
C ARG A 316 12.96 21.83 1.19
N ARG A 317 11.90 22.48 1.68
CA ARG A 317 11.96 23.43 2.79
C ARG A 317 11.67 22.80 4.16
N LEU A 318 11.41 21.50 4.23
CA LEU A 318 10.96 20.78 5.44
C LEU A 318 9.77 21.48 6.13
N THR A 319 8.84 22.00 5.32
CA THR A 319 7.66 22.67 5.82
C THR A 319 6.61 21.72 6.37
N TRP A 320 6.66 20.44 5.97
CA TRP A 320 5.66 19.40 6.23
C TRP A 320 4.29 19.65 5.60
N ALA A 321 4.14 20.67 4.75
CA ALA A 321 2.85 21.03 4.14
C ALA A 321 2.31 19.90 3.25
N GLU A 322 3.16 19.38 2.35
CA GLU A 322 2.83 18.25 1.48
C GLU A 322 2.54 16.97 2.25
N HIS A 323 3.26 16.74 3.35
CA HIS A 323 3.03 15.60 4.24
C HIS A 323 1.66 15.67 4.90
N ILE A 324 1.35 16.79 5.56
CA ILE A 324 0.09 17.01 6.26
C ILE A 324 -1.09 16.94 5.28
N LYS A 325 -0.97 17.52 4.09
CA LYS A 325 -2.00 17.44 3.04
C LYS A 325 -2.24 16.00 2.58
N ALA A 326 -1.17 15.21 2.42
CA ALA A 326 -1.27 13.80 2.07
C ALA A 326 -1.94 13.00 3.19
N LYS A 327 -1.52 13.17 4.45
CA LYS A 327 -2.11 12.50 5.62
C LYS A 327 -3.56 12.86 5.86
N LYS A 328 -3.93 14.14 5.68
CA LYS A 328 -5.34 14.57 5.72
C LYS A 328 -6.17 13.90 4.62
N THR A 329 -5.62 13.76 3.41
CA THR A 329 -6.31 13.09 2.29
C THR A 329 -6.49 11.60 2.57
N GLU A 330 -5.45 10.93 3.05
CA GLU A 330 -5.45 9.51 3.45
C GLU A 330 -6.47 9.26 4.58
N ALA A 331 -6.40 10.06 5.64
CA ALA A 331 -7.33 9.96 6.77
C ALA A 331 -8.77 10.28 6.38
N ASN A 332 -8.99 11.26 5.48
CA ASN A 332 -10.32 11.57 4.98
C ASN A 332 -10.90 10.46 4.10
N LEU A 333 -10.07 9.80 3.28
CA LEU A 333 -10.49 8.63 2.51
C LEU A 333 -10.90 7.48 3.44
N GLN A 334 -10.12 7.23 4.49
CA GLN A 334 -10.46 6.22 5.49
C GLN A 334 -11.74 6.58 6.26
N TYR A 335 -11.88 7.85 6.64
CA TYR A 335 -13.10 8.37 7.25
C TYR A 335 -14.32 8.13 6.35
N GLN A 336 -14.24 8.47 5.07
CA GLN A 336 -15.34 8.29 4.13
C GLN A 336 -15.77 6.83 4.00
N LYS A 337 -14.81 5.89 3.98
CA LYS A 337 -15.09 4.44 3.96
C LYS A 337 -15.80 3.95 5.22
N LEU A 338 -15.51 4.56 6.37
CA LEU A 338 -16.05 4.18 7.67
C LEU A 338 -17.21 5.08 8.13
N ASN A 339 -17.61 6.09 7.35
CA ASN A 339 -18.59 7.09 7.75
C ASN A 339 -19.95 6.47 8.10
N TRP A 340 -20.34 5.40 7.40
CA TRP A 340 -21.57 4.67 7.73
C TRP A 340 -21.52 4.01 9.12
N LEU A 341 -20.32 3.67 9.61
CA LEU A 341 -20.11 2.98 10.89
C LEU A 341 -19.88 3.96 12.05
N ILE A 342 -19.19 5.08 11.83
CA ILE A 342 -18.85 6.03 12.89
C ILE A 342 -19.62 7.35 12.83
N GLY A 343 -20.36 7.58 11.74
CA GLY A 343 -21.12 8.81 11.55
C GLY A 343 -22.37 8.91 12.41
N ARG A 344 -23.08 10.03 12.24
CA ARG A 344 -24.25 10.41 13.07
C ARG A 344 -25.37 9.38 13.05
N GLN A 345 -25.61 8.79 11.87
CA GLN A 345 -26.70 7.84 11.63
C GLN A 345 -26.36 6.40 12.03
N SER A 346 -25.13 6.14 12.48
CA SER A 346 -24.74 4.79 12.90
C SER A 346 -25.39 4.41 14.23
N PRO A 347 -25.94 3.20 14.36
CA PRO A 347 -26.54 2.69 15.61
C PRO A 347 -25.50 2.28 16.66
N LEU A 348 -24.19 2.37 16.36
CA LEU A 348 -23.16 2.01 17.34
C LEU A 348 -23.20 2.92 18.58
N SER A 349 -22.82 2.36 19.73
CA SER A 349 -22.57 3.14 20.92
C SER A 349 -21.42 4.14 20.70
N LEU A 350 -21.48 5.27 21.41
CA LEU A 350 -20.46 6.33 21.32
C LEU A 350 -19.05 5.80 21.59
N ASN A 351 -18.90 4.94 22.60
CA ASN A 351 -17.63 4.32 22.97
C ASN A 351 -17.05 3.48 21.83
N ASN A 352 -17.88 2.67 21.16
CA ASN A 352 -17.42 1.85 20.03
C ASN A 352 -17.06 2.71 18.82
N LYS A 353 -17.80 3.80 18.54
CA LYS A 353 -17.44 4.76 17.49
C LYS A 353 -16.08 5.40 17.76
N LEU A 354 -15.85 5.82 19.00
CA LEU A 354 -14.56 6.38 19.43
C LEU A 354 -13.42 5.35 19.33
N LEU A 355 -13.68 4.10 19.69
CA LEU A 355 -12.69 3.03 19.58
C LEU A 355 -12.26 2.82 18.12
N VAL A 356 -13.21 2.77 17.19
CA VAL A 356 -12.91 2.66 15.75
C VAL A 356 -12.08 3.85 15.28
N TYR A 357 -12.43 5.07 15.68
CA TYR A 357 -11.64 6.26 15.36
C TYR A 357 -10.20 6.15 15.87
N LYS A 358 -10.02 5.77 17.15
CA LYS A 358 -8.71 5.62 17.81
C LYS A 358 -7.84 4.54 17.15
N CYS A 359 -8.43 3.45 16.66
CA CYS A 359 -7.69 2.33 16.08
C CYS A 359 -7.40 2.47 14.59
N THR A 360 -8.21 3.24 13.84
CA THR A 360 -8.12 3.24 12.36
C THR A 360 -7.77 4.59 11.76
N ILE A 361 -8.32 5.70 12.27
CA ILE A 361 -8.14 7.03 11.69
C ILE A 361 -7.03 7.79 12.41
N LYS A 362 -7.01 7.74 13.74
CA LYS A 362 -5.99 8.41 14.57
C LYS A 362 -4.55 7.96 14.21
N PRO A 363 -4.25 6.66 13.99
CA PRO A 363 -2.91 6.20 13.67
C PRO A 363 -2.34 6.79 12.36
N ILE A 364 -3.21 7.08 11.38
CA ILE A 364 -2.79 7.59 10.07
C ILE A 364 -2.07 8.93 10.18
N TRP A 365 -2.64 9.85 10.96
CA TRP A 365 -2.06 11.17 11.14
C TRP A 365 -1.08 11.23 12.32
N THR A 366 -1.21 10.38 13.35
CA THR A 366 -0.23 10.34 14.46
C THR A 366 1.11 9.71 14.08
N TYR A 367 1.18 8.97 12.96
CA TYR A 367 2.45 8.46 12.45
C TYR A 367 3.47 9.59 12.19
N GLY A 368 4.63 9.51 12.85
CA GLY A 368 5.71 10.50 12.74
C GLY A 368 5.41 11.87 13.35
N ILE A 369 4.43 11.95 14.27
CA ILE A 369 4.02 13.20 14.95
C ILE A 369 5.16 13.94 15.64
N GLN A 370 6.18 13.21 16.11
CA GLN A 370 7.38 13.76 16.72
C GLN A 370 8.18 14.63 15.73
N LEU A 371 8.10 14.35 14.43
CA LEU A 371 8.84 15.06 13.39
C LEU A 371 7.97 16.15 12.76
N TRP A 372 6.83 15.78 12.18
CA TRP A 372 5.97 16.74 11.49
C TRP A 372 5.21 17.67 12.46
N GLY A 373 5.19 17.35 13.77
CA GLY A 373 4.67 18.22 14.81
C GLY A 373 5.32 19.60 14.83
N SER A 374 6.55 19.76 14.29
CA SER A 374 7.24 21.04 14.06
C SER A 374 6.62 21.94 12.98
N ALA A 375 5.59 21.48 12.25
CA ALA A 375 4.93 22.26 11.21
C ALA A 375 4.31 23.59 11.73
N SER A 376 4.03 24.53 10.82
CA SER A 376 3.39 25.80 11.17
C SER A 376 1.99 25.59 11.74
N ASN A 377 1.54 26.53 12.59
CA ASN A 377 0.17 26.51 13.15
C ASN A 377 -0.91 26.47 12.06
N SER A 378 -0.68 27.13 10.92
CA SER A 378 -1.59 27.07 9.77
C SER A 378 -1.75 25.66 9.21
N ASN A 379 -0.65 24.89 9.11
CA ASN A 379 -0.68 23.51 8.64
C ASN A 379 -1.31 22.58 9.69
N LEU A 380 -0.99 22.75 10.98
CA LEU A 380 -1.61 21.96 12.06
C LEU A 380 -3.12 22.15 12.12
N LYS A 381 -3.61 23.38 11.90
CA LYS A 381 -5.05 23.68 11.81
C LYS A 381 -5.77 22.89 10.71
N ILE A 382 -5.08 22.38 9.69
CA ILE A 382 -5.69 21.51 8.67
C ILE A 382 -6.11 20.17 9.28
N LEU A 383 -5.23 19.54 10.07
CA LEU A 383 -5.53 18.29 10.77
C LEU A 383 -6.51 18.52 11.93
N GLN A 384 -6.37 19.62 12.68
CA GLN A 384 -7.33 19.95 13.74
C GLN A 384 -8.75 20.11 13.19
N ARG A 385 -8.93 20.83 12.07
CA ARG A 385 -10.25 20.96 11.43
C ARG A 385 -10.80 19.61 10.97
N PHE A 386 -9.93 18.71 10.48
CA PHE A 386 -10.34 17.35 10.14
C PHE A 386 -10.76 16.55 11.37
N GLN A 387 -9.98 16.58 12.46
CA GLN A 387 -10.33 15.94 13.73
C GLN A 387 -11.68 16.45 14.24
N ASN A 388 -11.88 17.77 14.31
CA ASN A 388 -13.13 18.39 14.79
C ASN A 388 -14.33 17.95 13.95
N LYS A 389 -14.17 17.86 12.62
CA LYS A 389 -15.22 17.36 11.73
C LYS A 389 -15.63 15.93 12.11
N VAL A 390 -14.66 15.04 12.26
CA VAL A 390 -14.92 13.62 12.58
C VAL A 390 -15.52 13.46 13.98
N LEU A 391 -15.00 14.16 14.99
CA LEU A 391 -15.52 14.09 16.36
C LEU A 391 -16.95 14.64 16.47
N ARG A 392 -17.28 15.68 15.71
CA ARG A 392 -18.66 16.21 15.63
C ARG A 392 -19.61 15.19 15.02
N ASP A 393 -19.17 14.45 14.01
CA ASP A 393 -19.99 13.40 13.40
C ASP A 393 -20.15 12.16 14.29
N ILE A 394 -19.13 11.83 15.11
CA ILE A 394 -19.19 10.75 16.09
C ILE A 394 -20.15 11.08 17.25
N SER A 395 -20.05 12.31 17.79
CA SER A 395 -20.89 12.79 18.90
C SER A 395 -22.32 13.12 18.50
N GLY A 396 -22.57 13.34 17.20
CA GLY A 396 -23.86 13.85 16.73
C GLY A 396 -24.12 15.31 17.11
N ALA A 397 -23.10 16.06 17.53
CA ALA A 397 -23.24 17.42 18.00
C ALA A 397 -23.76 18.38 16.90
N THR A 398 -24.62 19.32 17.32
CA THR A 398 -25.20 20.35 16.45
C THR A 398 -24.14 21.35 16.00
N TRP A 399 -24.44 22.21 15.04
CA TRP A 399 -23.44 23.11 14.45
C TRP A 399 -22.92 24.19 15.42
N TYR A 400 -23.72 24.58 16.42
CA TYR A 400 -23.39 25.63 17.39
C TYR A 400 -22.62 25.11 18.62
N THR A 401 -22.57 23.79 18.86
CA THR A 401 -21.76 23.21 19.94
C THR A 401 -20.29 23.55 19.74
N ARG A 402 -19.64 24.07 20.78
CA ARG A 402 -18.23 24.50 20.68
C ARG A 402 -17.34 23.27 20.54
N ASN A 403 -16.28 23.38 19.74
CA ASN A 403 -15.35 22.26 19.57
C ASN A 403 -14.70 21.86 20.90
N ALA A 404 -14.39 22.81 21.78
CA ALA A 404 -13.81 22.54 23.10
C ALA A 404 -14.70 21.61 23.94
N GLU A 405 -16.01 21.87 23.99
CA GLU A 405 -17.00 21.04 24.70
C GLU A 405 -17.06 19.62 24.12
N ILE A 406 -16.95 19.46 22.79
CA ILE A 406 -16.93 18.14 22.15
C ILE A 406 -15.67 17.36 22.54
N HIS A 407 -14.52 18.04 22.60
CA HIS A 407 -13.25 17.42 23.00
C HIS A 407 -13.30 16.97 24.47
N GLU A 408 -13.83 17.82 25.35
CA GLU A 408 -14.03 17.52 26.77
C GLU A 408 -15.01 16.35 26.98
N TYR A 409 -16.19 16.40 26.36
CA TYR A 409 -17.21 15.36 26.45
C TYR A 409 -16.72 13.98 25.96
N LEU A 410 -15.92 13.96 24.88
CA LEU A 410 -15.39 12.70 24.33
C LEU A 410 -14.07 12.25 24.99
N GLY A 411 -13.49 13.06 25.89
CA GLY A 411 -12.16 12.83 26.44
C GLY A 411 -11.09 12.70 25.36
N MET A 412 -11.20 13.51 24.31
CA MET A 412 -10.32 13.46 23.14
C MET A 412 -9.39 14.67 23.13
N PRO A 413 -8.06 14.49 23.20
CA PRO A 413 -7.13 15.60 23.14
C PRO A 413 -7.06 16.21 21.73
N THR A 414 -6.69 17.49 21.67
CA THR A 414 -6.45 18.19 20.40
C THR A 414 -5.18 17.69 19.71
N VAL A 415 -5.02 17.97 18.41
CA VAL A 415 -3.80 17.62 17.67
C VAL A 415 -2.56 18.24 18.34
N LYS A 416 -2.68 19.43 18.91
CA LYS A 416 -1.58 20.10 19.63
C LYS A 416 -1.22 19.36 20.93
N GLU A 417 -2.21 19.01 21.74
CA GLU A 417 -2.00 18.24 22.97
C GLU A 417 -1.38 16.87 22.66
N GLU A 418 -1.81 16.22 21.58
CA GLU A 418 -1.21 14.96 21.12
C GLU A 418 0.25 15.16 20.69
N ILE A 419 0.58 16.24 19.98
CA ILE A 419 1.97 16.58 19.67
C ILE A 419 2.78 16.71 20.97
N CYS A 420 2.29 17.44 21.97
CA CYS A 420 2.98 17.62 23.24
C CYS A 420 3.18 16.28 23.97
N SER A 421 2.13 15.45 24.05
CA SER A 421 2.16 14.14 24.71
C SER A 421 3.14 13.17 24.03
N TYR A 422 3.08 13.06 22.70
CA TYR A 422 3.97 12.16 21.95
C TYR A 422 5.42 12.65 21.93
N SER A 423 5.64 13.97 21.97
CA SER A 423 6.98 14.56 22.01
C SER A 423 7.64 14.35 23.37
N SER A 424 6.90 14.56 24.46
CA SER A 424 7.39 14.30 25.82
C SER A 424 7.79 12.83 25.99
N LYS A 425 6.90 11.90 25.63
CA LYS A 425 7.19 10.45 25.63
C LYS A 425 8.34 10.06 24.70
N TYR A 426 8.61 10.83 23.66
CA TYR A 426 9.74 10.58 22.77
C TYR A 426 11.04 11.04 23.42
N GLN A 427 11.07 12.20 24.05
CA GLN A 427 12.23 12.70 24.80
C GLN A 427 12.61 11.75 25.95
N ASP A 428 11.63 11.30 26.74
CA ASP A 428 11.86 10.34 27.82
C ASP A 428 12.52 9.05 27.29
N ARG A 429 12.07 8.56 26.13
CA ARG A 429 12.65 7.38 25.47
C ARG A 429 14.06 7.64 24.93
N LEU A 430 14.35 8.85 24.46
CA LEU A 430 15.67 9.21 23.93
C LEU A 430 16.73 9.29 25.04
N GLN A 431 16.36 9.72 26.26
CA GLN A 431 17.30 9.82 27.38
C GLN A 431 17.93 8.46 27.74
N GLY A 432 17.16 7.38 27.62
CA GLY A 432 17.60 6.01 27.87
C GLY A 432 17.98 5.19 26.63
N HIS A 433 18.07 5.80 25.44
CA HIS A 433 18.26 5.05 24.20
C HIS A 433 19.72 4.57 24.03
N THR A 434 19.92 3.33 23.58
CA THR A 434 21.25 2.72 23.38
C THR A 434 22.03 3.35 22.23
N ASN A 435 21.33 3.74 21.16
CA ASN A 435 21.94 4.39 20.00
C ASN A 435 22.44 5.81 20.33
N LYS A 436 23.74 6.05 20.12
CA LYS A 436 24.40 7.34 20.31
C LYS A 436 23.77 8.46 19.47
N LEU A 437 23.48 8.23 18.19
CA LEU A 437 22.84 9.23 17.32
C LEU A 437 21.48 9.69 17.87
N ALA A 438 20.73 8.77 18.49
CA ALA A 438 19.44 9.10 19.08
C ALA A 438 19.59 9.97 20.35
N ARG A 439 20.62 9.72 21.15
CA ARG A 439 20.96 10.56 22.31
C ARG A 439 21.52 11.92 21.89
N ASP A 440 22.33 11.96 20.84
CA ASP A 440 22.92 13.20 20.32
C ASP A 440 21.84 14.18 19.82
N LEU A 441 20.67 13.66 19.39
CA LEU A 441 19.50 14.50 19.09
C LEU A 441 18.97 15.29 20.31
N LEU A 442 19.25 14.87 21.55
CA LEU A 442 18.92 15.64 22.77
C LEU A 442 19.97 16.71 23.09
N MET A 443 21.21 16.51 22.65
CA MET A 443 22.36 17.36 22.93
C MET A 443 22.59 18.42 21.85
N SER A 444 21.88 18.36 20.73
CA SER A 444 21.94 19.38 19.68
C SER A 444 21.39 20.71 20.22
N ASP A 445 22.26 21.73 20.27
CA ASP A 445 22.01 23.03 20.88
C ASP A 445 20.80 23.74 20.24
N PRO A 446 19.86 24.31 21.03
CA PRO A 446 18.77 25.15 20.50
C PRO A 446 19.25 26.44 19.79
N GLU A 447 20.53 26.79 19.93
CA GLU A 447 21.20 27.91 19.25
C GLU A 447 21.71 27.55 17.85
N ASP A 448 21.72 26.27 17.48
CA ASP A 448 22.22 25.83 16.18
C ASP A 448 21.33 26.36 15.05
N THR A 449 21.94 26.95 14.02
CA THR A 449 21.29 27.85 13.04
C THR A 449 19.90 27.37 12.59
N ARG A 450 18.87 28.07 13.10
CA ARG A 450 17.47 27.66 12.96
C ARG A 450 17.00 27.77 11.51
N ARG A 451 16.91 26.62 10.83
CA ARG A 451 16.49 26.47 9.43
C ARG A 451 15.12 27.11 9.12
N LEU A 452 14.20 27.17 10.09
CA LEU A 452 12.96 27.95 10.04
C LEU A 452 12.68 28.46 11.48
N LYS A 453 12.10 29.65 11.65
CA LYS A 453 11.60 30.15 12.97
C LYS A 453 10.40 29.32 13.46
N ARG A 454 10.64 28.07 13.82
CA ARG A 454 9.64 27.05 14.22
C ARG A 454 10.07 26.39 15.52
N TRP A 455 9.11 25.74 16.17
CA TRP A 455 9.36 24.92 17.35
C TRP A 455 10.34 23.81 17.02
N HIS A 456 11.41 23.72 17.81
CA HIS A 456 12.36 22.63 17.77
C HIS A 456 11.67 21.33 18.19
N ILE A 457 12.11 20.19 17.66
CA ILE A 457 11.55 18.86 17.98
C ILE A 457 11.58 18.61 19.50
N LEU A 458 12.62 19.12 20.18
CA LEU A 458 12.76 19.03 21.63
C LEU A 458 11.93 20.07 22.42
N SER A 459 11.44 21.12 21.78
CA SER A 459 10.57 22.13 22.42
C SER A 459 9.08 21.88 22.14
N LEU A 460 8.75 20.80 21.42
CA LEU A 460 7.37 20.49 21.05
C LEU A 460 6.48 20.15 22.26
N SER A 461 7.05 19.80 23.41
CA SER A 461 6.34 19.58 24.68
C SER A 461 5.68 20.85 25.20
N ASP A 462 6.31 22.01 24.97
CA ASP A 462 5.89 23.29 25.54
C ASP A 462 4.93 24.05 24.60
N ARG A 463 4.53 23.40 23.51
CA ARG A 463 3.74 23.98 22.44
C ARG A 463 2.24 23.91 22.75
N ILE A 464 1.79 24.69 23.72
CA ILE A 464 0.37 24.82 24.11
C ILE A 464 -0.37 25.77 23.16
#